data_AF-A0A3N4JZM1-F1
#
_entry.id   AF-A0A3N4JZM1-F1
#
_cell.length_a   1.000
_cell.length_b   1.000
_cell.length_c   1.000
_cell.angle_alpha   90.00
_cell.angle_beta   90.00
_cell.angle_gamma   90.00
#
_symmetry.space_group_name_H-M   'P 1'
#
loop_
_entity.id
_entity.type
_entity.pdbx_description
1 polymer ?
#
loop_
_entity_poly.entity_id
_entity_poly.type
_entity_poly.pdbx_seq_one_letter_code
_entity_poly.pdbx_strand_id
1 'polypeptide(L)' 'LDYCVEMLWQKVVCGADVGVIMYNWIAVRKRPYPDFCALHTRRDFEGVLEWAHRHQ' A
#
# COMPACT_ATOMS: atom_id res chain seq x y z
N LEU A 1 17.41 -4.18 -19.91
CA LEU A 1 17.44 -4.03 -18.44
C LEU A 1 16.29 -3.13 -17.99
N ASP A 2 15.99 -2.07 -18.75
CA ASP A 2 14.95 -1.08 -18.43
C ASP A 2 13.55 -1.66 -18.23
N TYR A 3 13.13 -2.65 -19.04
CA TYR A 3 11.81 -3.29 -18.90
C TYR A 3 11.57 -3.91 -17.51
N CYS A 4 12.58 -4.55 -16.93
CA CYS A 4 12.46 -5.15 -15.60
C CYS A 4 12.36 -4.10 -14.50
N VAL A 5 13.05 -2.97 -14.67
CA VAL A 5 13.03 -1.85 -13.73
C VAL A 5 11.67 -1.15 -13.77
N GLU A 6 11.13 -0.92 -14.97
CA GLU A 6 9.78 -0.35 -15.17
C GLU A 6 8.68 -1.21 -14.55
N MET A 7 8.75 -2.54 -14.72
CA MET A 7 7.79 -3.45 -14.07
C MET A 7 7.88 -3.40 -12.54
N LEU A 8 9.10 -3.35 -12.00
CA LEU A 8 9.31 -3.22 -10.56
C LEU A 8 8.75 -1.89 -10.05
N TRP A 9 9.01 -0.81 -10.76
CA TRP A 9 8.49 0.52 -10.44
C TRP A 9 6.96 0.54 -10.42
N GLN A 10 6.32 0.02 -11.47
CA GLN A 10 4.86 -0.09 -11.51
C GLN A 10 4.31 -0.90 -10.34
N LYS A 11 5.00 -1.97 -9.92
CA LYS A 11 4.55 -2.78 -8.79
C LYS A 11 4.72 -2.06 -7.45
N VAL A 12 5.80 -1.28 -7.28
CA VAL A 12 6.05 -0.50 -6.06
C VAL A 12 5.06 0.65 -5.96
N VAL A 13 4.93 1.50 -6.98
CA VAL A 13 4.06 2.69 -6.93
C VAL A 13 2.59 2.32 -6.86
N CYS A 14 2.14 1.33 -7.64
CA CYS A 14 0.74 0.89 -7.59
C CYS A 14 0.46 -0.07 -6.43
N GLY A 15 1.48 -0.70 -5.83
CA GLY A 15 1.30 -1.65 -4.72
C GLY A 15 1.53 -1.05 -3.34
N ALA A 16 2.12 0.15 -3.26
CA ALA A 16 2.34 0.87 -2.01
C ALA A 16 1.02 1.44 -1.49
N ASP A 17 0.25 0.60 -0.79
CA ASP A 17 -0.95 1.00 -0.07
C ASP A 17 -0.56 1.43 1.36
N VAL A 18 -0.92 2.67 1.73
CA VAL A 18 -0.78 3.19 3.10
C VAL A 18 -2.11 3.20 3.86
N GLY A 19 -3.10 2.48 3.33
CA GLY A 19 -4.44 2.35 3.88
C GLY A 19 -4.45 1.59 5.20
N VAL A 20 -5.51 1.81 5.96
CA VAL A 20 -5.71 1.13 7.24
C VAL A 20 -6.19 -0.30 6.96
N ILE A 21 -5.39 -1.28 7.39
CA ILE A 21 -5.80 -2.68 7.38
C ILE A 21 -6.80 -2.88 8.51
N MET A 22 -8.05 -3.16 8.17
CA MET A 22 -9.07 -3.45 9.17
C MET A 22 -8.91 -4.87 9.69
N TYR A 23 -9.27 -5.09 10.95
CA TYR A 23 -9.17 -6.39 11.60
C TYR A 23 -10.57 -6.91 11.88
N ASN A 24 -11.00 -7.95 11.15
CA ASN A 24 -12.32 -8.53 11.29
C ASN A 24 -12.29 -9.70 12.27
N TRP A 25 -13.28 -9.77 13.15
CA TRP A 25 -13.46 -10.92 14.03
C TRP A 25 -14.20 -12.02 13.29
N ILE A 26 -13.57 -13.18 13.12
CA ILE A 26 -14.20 -14.36 12.51
C ILE A 26 -14.41 -15.44 13.57
N ALA A 27 -15.60 -16.04 13.63
CA ALA A 27 -16.01 -16.96 14.70
C ALA A 27 -15.04 -18.15 14.91
N VAL A 28 -14.31 -18.55 13.87
CA VAL A 28 -13.39 -19.69 13.88
C VAL A 28 -12.01 -19.34 14.46
N ARG A 29 -11.70 -18.07 14.73
CA ARG A 29 -10.38 -17.65 15.23
C ARG A 29 -10.46 -16.88 16.56
N LYS A 30 -9.49 -17.17 17.44
CA LYS A 30 -9.31 -16.49 18.73
C LYS A 30 -8.69 -15.09 18.61
N ARG A 31 -8.13 -14.75 17.44
CA ARG A 31 -7.51 -13.45 17.16
C ARG A 31 -8.13 -12.88 15.90
N PRO A 32 -8.32 -11.55 15.83
CA PRO A 32 -8.93 -10.93 14.65
C PRO A 32 -8.02 -11.12 13.44
N TYR A 33 -8.62 -11.31 12.28
CA TYR A 33 -7.93 -11.55 11.02
C TYR A 33 -7.81 -10.25 10.23
N PRO A 34 -6.61 -9.88 9.75
CA PRO A 34 -6.44 -8.70 8.93
C PRO A 34 -7.19 -8.86 7.60
N ASP A 35 -8.02 -7.88 7.28
CA ASP A 35 -8.74 -7.76 6.03
C ASP A 35 -7.88 -7.01 5.01
N PHE A 36 -7.24 -7.77 4.12
CA PHE A 36 -6.43 -7.23 3.03
C PHE A 36 -7.26 -6.82 1.80
N CYS A 37 -8.59 -6.97 1.85
CA CYS A 37 -9.49 -6.41 0.84
C CYS A 37 -9.77 -4.91 1.07
N ALA A 38 -8.97 -4.25 1.91
CA ALA A 38 -9.02 -2.81 2.10
C ALA A 38 -9.06 -2.10 0.73
N LEU A 39 -9.93 -1.10 0.61
CA LEU A 39 -10.15 -0.37 -0.64
C LEU A 39 -8.83 0.20 -1.14
N HIS A 40 -8.26 -0.44 -2.15
CA HIS A 40 -7.01 -0.01 -2.73
C HIS A 40 -7.19 1.38 -3.34
N THR A 41 -6.62 2.38 -2.67
CA THR A 41 -6.72 3.77 -3.11
C THR A 41 -5.36 4.18 -3.63
N ARG A 42 -5.23 4.24 -4.96
CA ARG A 42 -4.05 4.78 -5.61
C ARG A 42 -3.84 6.22 -5.14
N ARG A 43 -2.77 6.48 -4.39
CA ARG A 43 -2.41 7.82 -3.95
C ARG A 43 -1.38 8.44 -4.90
N ASP A 44 -1.36 9.77 -4.93
CA ASP A 44 -0.34 10.52 -5.64
C ASP A 44 1.02 10.31 -4.97
N PHE A 45 1.82 9.41 -5.55
CA PHE A 45 3.13 9.05 -5.02
C PHE A 45 4.09 10.25 -5.06
N GLU A 46 3.99 11.09 -6.11
CA GLU A 46 4.87 12.24 -6.28
C GLU A 46 4.62 13.28 -5.19
N GLY A 47 3.36 13.60 -4.90
CA GLY A 47 3.01 14.53 -3.82
C GLY A 47 3.49 14.07 -2.43
N VAL A 48 3.47 12.75 -2.16
CA VAL A 48 3.99 12.19 -0.91
C VAL A 48 5.51 12.29 -0.85
N LEU A 49 6.19 11.99 -1.96
CA LEU A 49 7.64 12.08 -2.07
C LEU A 49 8.11 13.53 -1.87
N GLU A 50 7.48 14.49 -2.54
CA GLU A 50 7.76 15.90 -2.36
C GLU A 50 7.55 16.36 -0.91
N TRP A 51 6.45 15.94 -0.28
CA TRP A 51 6.21 16.26 1.13
C TRP A 51 7.31 15.72 2.03
N ALA A 52 7.73 14.46 1.82
CA ALA A 52 8.79 13.82 2.60
C ALA A 52 10.13 14.56 2.42
N HIS A 53 10.49 14.91 1.18
CA HIS A 53 11.70 15.67 0.89
C HIS A 53 11.69 17.07 1.52
N ARG A 54 10.52 17.72 1.59
CA ARG A 54 10.35 19.04 2.23
C ARG A 54 10.44 19.00 3.76
N HIS A 55 10.21 17.84 4.39
CA HIS A 55 10.16 17.67 5.85
C HIS A 55 11.27 16.73 6.38
N GLN A 56 12.33 16.54 5.60
CA GLN A 56 13.53 15.79 5.98
C GLN A 56 14.51 16.67 6.76
#